data_AF-A0A2E0V2W3-F1
#
_entry.id   AF-A0A2E0V2W3-F1
#
_cell.length_a   1.000
_cell.length_b   1.000
_cell.length_c   1.000
_cell.angle_alpha   90.00
_cell.angle_beta   90.00
_cell.angle_gamma   90.00
#
_symmetry.space_group_name_H-M   'P 1'
#
loop_
_entity.id
_entity.type
_entity.pdbx_description
1 polymer ?
#
loop_
_entity_poly.entity_id
_entity_poly.type
_entity_poly.pdbx_seq_one_letter_code
_entity_poly.pdbx_strand_id
1 'polypeptide(L)'
;MPHIRVVEAIKIREYAELAIQSLKELLADGDRMLEEAVNDLRAGAEDDDPLHELIRYLYWHSDLSPKKIGELTGQSTEKLCYIAGPLVFLAACPRCNSEFVGRKTSRNRQCDQVCPSCQAADSLEAHRAFLLDWEDTRHLPPEVDRAGYSAYLQSPMWKDQRKKALRRAGFRCQVCSAKDQRLEVHHNSYDRLGRELIEDLCVLCSPCHRKVHNLD
;
A
#
# COMPACT_ATOMS: atom_id res chain seq x y z
N MET A 1 -5.74 25.87 52.85
CA MET A 1 -7.21 25.64 52.95
C MET A 1 -7.71 24.96 51.69
N PRO A 2 -8.21 23.72 51.76
CA PRO A 2 -8.66 22.93 50.59
C PRO A 2 -9.74 23.64 49.75
N HIS A 3 -10.62 24.42 50.38
CA HIS A 3 -11.71 25.13 49.71
C HIS A 3 -11.25 26.17 48.68
N ILE A 4 -10.11 26.84 48.90
CA ILE A 4 -9.59 27.85 47.95
C ILE A 4 -9.20 27.18 46.63
N ARG A 5 -8.55 26.01 46.69
CA ARG A 5 -8.15 25.25 45.50
C ARG A 5 -9.35 24.72 44.71
N VAL A 6 -10.45 24.39 45.40
CA VAL A 6 -11.70 23.95 44.74
C VAL A 6 -12.35 25.12 44.00
N VAL A 7 -12.44 26.30 44.61
CA VAL A 7 -13.02 27.50 43.97
C VAL A 7 -12.19 27.93 42.75
N GLU A 8 -10.87 27.89 42.85
CA GLU A 8 -9.98 28.22 41.74
C GLU A 8 -10.13 27.22 40.58
N ALA A 9 -10.23 25.92 40.88
CA ALA A 9 -10.50 24.89 39.87
C ALA A 9 -11.86 25.07 39.17
N ILE A 10 -12.91 25.46 39.91
CA ILE A 10 -14.23 25.75 39.32
C ILE A 10 -14.14 26.92 38.36
N LYS A 11 -13.50 28.03 38.75
CA LYS A 11 -13.34 29.20 37.88
C LYS A 11 -12.56 28.89 36.60
N ILE A 12 -11.50 28.09 36.71
CA ILE A 12 -10.74 27.63 35.53
C ILE A 12 -11.64 26.82 34.59
N ARG A 13 -12.47 25.93 35.14
CA ARG A 13 -13.42 25.14 34.36
C ARG A 13 -14.46 26.03 33.68
N GLU A 14 -15.08 26.96 34.39
CA GLU A 14 -16.07 27.90 33.82
C GLU A 14 -15.47 28.75 32.69
N TYR A 15 -14.24 29.24 32.87
CA TYR A 15 -13.52 29.95 31.82
C TYR A 15 -13.24 29.06 30.61
N ALA A 16 -12.81 27.82 30.82
CA ALA A 16 -12.60 26.87 29.73
C ALA A 16 -13.89 26.54 28.98
N GLU A 17 -15.03 26.42 29.68
CA GLU A 17 -16.34 26.19 29.07
C GLU A 17 -16.76 27.38 28.17
N LEU A 18 -16.56 28.61 28.63
CA LEU A 18 -16.79 29.82 27.81
C LEU A 18 -15.87 29.87 26.58
N ALA A 19 -14.58 29.56 26.76
CA ALA A 19 -13.63 29.53 25.65
C ALA A 19 -14.01 28.47 24.59
N ILE A 20 -14.43 27.28 25.02
CA ILE A 20 -14.93 26.23 24.13
C ILE A 20 -16.15 26.72 23.35
N GLN A 21 -17.08 27.43 23.99
CA GLN A 21 -18.27 27.95 23.33
C GLN A 21 -17.91 28.98 22.25
N SER A 22 -17.04 29.94 22.55
CA SER A 22 -16.57 30.91 21.55
C SER A 22 -15.81 30.25 20.39
N LEU A 23 -15.01 29.21 20.66
CA LEU A 23 -14.34 28.44 19.61
C LEU A 23 -15.33 27.68 18.72
N LYS A 24 -16.42 27.15 19.28
CA LYS A 24 -17.49 26.51 18.51
C LYS A 24 -18.22 27.49 17.59
N GLU A 25 -18.49 28.70 18.07
CA GLU A 25 -19.09 29.77 17.27
C GLU A 25 -18.18 30.16 16.10
N LEU A 26 -16.88 30.38 16.37
CA LEU A 26 -15.89 30.66 15.32
C LEU A 26 -15.79 29.53 14.29
N LEU A 27 -15.83 28.27 14.73
CA LEU A 27 -15.84 27.12 13.82
C LEU A 27 -17.10 27.11 12.94
N ALA A 28 -18.27 27.37 13.53
CA ALA A 28 -19.53 27.43 12.80
C ALA A 28 -19.54 28.59 11.78
N ASP A 29 -18.91 29.72 12.09
CA ASP A 29 -18.75 30.84 11.16
C ASP A 29 -17.85 30.47 9.99
N GLY A 30 -16.71 29.82 10.28
CA GLY A 30 -15.81 29.28 9.26
C GLY A 30 -16.49 28.27 8.33
N ASP A 31 -17.31 27.37 8.88
CA ASP A 31 -18.09 26.40 8.09
C ASP A 31 -19.05 27.09 7.12
N ARG A 32 -19.73 28.17 7.55
CA ARG A 32 -20.63 28.96 6.68
C ARG A 32 -19.86 29.65 5.55
N MET A 33 -18.73 30.28 5.86
CA MET A 33 -17.88 30.93 4.86
C MET A 33 -17.36 29.93 3.82
N LEU A 34 -17.00 28.71 4.26
CA LEU A 34 -16.59 27.64 3.37
C LEU A 34 -17.72 27.20 2.44
N GLU A 35 -18.92 27.00 2.99
CA GLU A 35 -20.12 26.63 2.23
C GLU A 35 -20.47 27.68 1.16
N GLU A 36 -20.42 28.97 1.51
CA GLU A 36 -20.61 30.08 0.57
C GLU A 36 -19.58 30.05 -0.57
N ALA A 37 -18.28 29.96 -0.24
CA ALA A 37 -17.22 29.93 -1.25
C ALA A 37 -17.32 28.72 -2.20
N VAL A 38 -17.72 27.55 -1.70
CA VAL A 38 -17.97 26.36 -2.54
C VAL A 38 -19.15 26.59 -3.49
N ASN A 39 -20.21 27.22 -3.01
CA ASN A 39 -21.38 27.52 -3.82
C ASN A 39 -21.09 28.54 -4.92
N ASP A 40 -20.28 29.56 -4.63
CA ASP A 40 -19.82 30.54 -5.62
C ASP A 40 -19.00 29.85 -6.73
N LEU A 41 -18.09 28.95 -6.36
CA LEU A 41 -17.30 28.16 -7.32
C LEU A 41 -18.17 27.28 -8.23
N ARG A 42 -19.24 26.69 -7.68
CA ARG A 42 -20.22 25.92 -8.46
C ARG A 42 -21.01 26.80 -9.42
N ALA A 43 -21.41 27.98 -8.97
CA ALA A 43 -22.24 28.88 -9.77
C ALA A 43 -21.46 29.52 -10.94
N GLY A 44 -20.14 29.70 -10.80
CA GLY A 44 -19.26 30.27 -11.83
C GLY A 44 -18.58 29.24 -12.76
N ALA A 45 -18.79 27.95 -12.54
CA ALA A 45 -18.17 26.89 -13.34
C ALA A 45 -18.99 26.62 -14.62
N GLU A 46 -18.53 27.16 -15.75
CA GLU A 46 -19.05 26.77 -17.08
C GLU A 46 -18.60 25.33 -17.46
N ASP A 47 -17.52 24.84 -16.84
CA ASP A 47 -16.95 23.49 -16.97
C ASP A 47 -16.65 22.89 -15.57
N ASP A 48 -16.69 21.56 -15.39
CA ASP A 48 -16.50 20.85 -14.10
C ASP A 48 -15.10 21.03 -13.45
N ASP A 49 -14.16 21.71 -14.10
CA ASP A 49 -12.73 21.80 -13.72
C ASP A 49 -12.47 22.48 -12.36
N PRO A 50 -13.09 23.62 -12.00
CA PRO A 50 -12.84 24.28 -10.71
C PRO A 50 -13.36 23.46 -9.52
N LEU A 51 -14.48 22.75 -9.69
CA LEU A 51 -15.05 21.90 -8.65
C LEU A 51 -14.17 20.66 -8.44
N HIS A 52 -13.61 20.09 -9.50
CA HIS A 52 -12.68 18.97 -9.39
C HIS A 52 -11.38 19.34 -8.68
N GLU A 53 -10.82 20.52 -8.95
CA GLU A 53 -9.63 21.01 -8.23
C GLU A 53 -9.93 21.32 -6.75
N LEU A 54 -11.10 21.88 -6.45
CA LEU A 54 -11.55 22.03 -5.06
C LEU A 54 -11.69 20.67 -4.36
N ILE A 55 -12.32 19.68 -5.01
CA ILE A 55 -12.44 18.33 -4.47
C ILE A 55 -11.05 17.74 -4.22
N ARG A 56 -10.11 17.87 -5.17
CA ARG A 56 -8.72 17.41 -5.02
C ARG A 56 -8.07 18.06 -3.80
N TYR A 57 -8.20 19.38 -3.65
CA TYR A 57 -7.63 20.12 -2.53
C TYR A 57 -8.22 19.67 -1.19
N LEU A 58 -9.55 19.70 -1.05
CA LEU A 58 -10.23 19.27 0.19
C LEU A 58 -9.93 17.81 0.52
N TYR A 59 -9.82 16.95 -0.50
CA TYR A 59 -9.57 15.52 -0.32
C TYR A 59 -8.14 15.22 0.16
N TRP A 60 -7.14 16.05 -0.14
CA TRP A 60 -5.75 15.77 0.22
C TRP A 60 -5.16 16.70 1.28
N HIS A 61 -5.66 17.93 1.37
CA HIS A 61 -5.05 19.03 2.14
C HIS A 61 -5.95 19.60 3.23
N SER A 62 -7.10 18.97 3.52
CA SER A 62 -7.96 19.34 4.65
C SER A 62 -8.21 18.17 5.59
N ASP A 63 -8.53 18.46 6.84
CA ASP A 63 -8.94 17.46 7.84
C ASP A 63 -10.43 17.07 7.73
N LEU A 64 -11.13 17.56 6.70
CA LEU A 64 -12.52 17.20 6.48
C LEU A 64 -12.68 15.72 6.16
N SER A 65 -13.67 15.09 6.79
CA SER A 65 -14.04 13.71 6.47
C SER A 65 -14.56 13.62 5.03
N PRO A 66 -14.37 12.49 4.32
CA PRO A 66 -14.96 12.29 3.00
C PRO A 66 -16.47 12.54 2.96
N LYS A 67 -17.18 12.24 4.06
CA LYS A 67 -18.61 12.51 4.19
C LYS A 67 -18.91 14.02 4.12
N LYS A 68 -18.21 14.85 4.91
CA LYS A 68 -18.41 16.30 4.91
C LYS A 68 -18.01 16.92 3.57
N ILE A 69 -16.94 16.41 2.93
CA ILE A 69 -16.58 16.86 1.58
C ILE A 69 -17.71 16.54 0.59
N GLY A 70 -18.28 15.33 0.64
CA GLY A 70 -19.40 14.94 -0.21
C GLY A 70 -20.65 15.80 0.00
N GLU A 71 -20.95 16.17 1.25
CA GLU A 71 -22.02 17.13 1.58
C GLU A 71 -21.74 18.52 0.97
N LEU A 72 -20.52 19.04 1.12
CA LEU A 72 -20.11 20.34 0.57
C LEU A 72 -20.13 20.36 -0.96
N THR A 73 -19.60 19.31 -1.60
CA THR A 73 -19.39 19.25 -3.06
C THR A 73 -20.51 18.53 -3.80
N GLY A 74 -21.49 17.96 -3.11
CA GLY A 74 -22.67 17.31 -3.71
C GLY A 74 -22.31 16.00 -4.43
N GLN A 75 -21.16 15.44 -4.10
CA GLN A 75 -20.63 14.22 -4.71
C GLN A 75 -20.72 13.06 -3.73
N SER A 76 -20.90 11.85 -4.25
CA SER A 76 -20.87 10.65 -3.41
C SER A 76 -19.44 10.40 -2.91
N THR A 77 -19.32 9.77 -1.74
CA THR A 77 -18.01 9.47 -1.14
C THR A 77 -17.12 8.59 -2.01
N GLU A 78 -17.71 7.73 -2.85
CA GLU A 78 -17.00 6.90 -3.81
C GLU A 78 -16.43 7.72 -4.97
N LYS A 79 -17.17 8.74 -5.44
CA LYS A 79 -16.71 9.62 -6.52
C LYS A 79 -15.56 10.53 -6.09
N LEU A 80 -15.53 10.95 -4.83
CA LEU A 80 -14.49 11.85 -4.33
C LEU A 80 -13.07 11.33 -4.56
N CYS A 81 -12.82 10.03 -4.31
CA CYS A 81 -11.48 9.48 -4.49
C CYS A 81 -11.08 9.38 -5.98
N TYR A 82 -12.05 9.17 -6.86
CA TYR A 82 -11.84 9.14 -8.30
C TYR A 82 -11.53 10.53 -8.85
N ILE A 83 -12.30 11.54 -8.44
CA ILE A 83 -12.13 12.94 -8.84
C ILE A 83 -10.81 13.49 -8.30
N ALA A 84 -10.55 13.32 -7.00
CA ALA A 84 -9.32 13.81 -6.37
C ALA A 84 -8.07 13.13 -6.95
N GLY A 85 -8.19 11.89 -7.42
CA GLY A 85 -7.08 11.11 -7.94
C GLY A 85 -5.96 10.90 -6.92
N PRO A 86 -4.82 10.32 -7.33
CA PRO A 86 -3.67 10.16 -6.45
C PRO A 86 -3.01 11.51 -6.12
N LEU A 87 -2.57 11.68 -4.87
CA LEU A 87 -1.65 12.77 -4.53
C LEU A 87 -0.24 12.36 -4.95
N VAL A 88 0.35 13.15 -5.83
CA VAL A 88 1.74 13.04 -6.25
C VAL A 88 2.52 14.15 -5.55
N PHE A 89 3.62 13.81 -4.90
CA PHE A 89 4.43 14.75 -4.14
C PHE A 89 5.92 14.48 -4.34
N LEU A 90 6.75 15.50 -4.16
CA LEU A 90 8.20 15.36 -4.11
C LEU A 90 8.64 15.18 -2.66
N ALA A 91 9.58 14.27 -2.44
CA ALA A 91 10.17 14.03 -1.13
C ALA A 91 11.65 13.66 -1.27
N ALA A 92 12.43 13.93 -0.22
CA ALA A 92 13.80 13.46 -0.10
C ALA A 92 13.83 12.13 0.66
N CYS A 93 14.55 11.15 0.11
CA CYS A 93 14.71 9.85 0.77
C CYS A 93 15.65 9.98 1.98
N PRO A 94 15.25 9.59 3.20
CA PRO A 94 16.09 9.70 4.40
C PRO A 94 17.30 8.76 4.38
N ARG A 95 17.36 7.78 3.45
CA ARG A 95 18.47 6.82 3.33
C ARG A 95 19.55 7.26 2.36
N CYS A 96 19.15 7.66 1.15
CA CYS A 96 20.10 8.02 0.09
C CYS A 96 20.12 9.52 -0.22
N ASN A 97 19.30 10.31 0.46
CA ASN A 97 19.12 11.75 0.30
C ASN A 97 18.70 12.19 -1.12
N SER A 98 18.33 11.25 -2.00
CA SER A 98 17.85 11.56 -3.34
C SER A 98 16.39 11.99 -3.32
N GLU A 99 16.06 12.97 -4.15
CA GLU A 99 14.67 13.33 -4.41
C GLU A 99 13.94 12.22 -5.17
N PHE A 100 12.69 11.97 -4.80
CA PHE A 100 11.83 11.02 -5.46
C PHE A 100 10.38 11.53 -5.50
N VAL A 101 9.64 11.02 -6.49
CA VAL A 101 8.21 11.26 -6.62
C VAL A 101 7.46 10.21 -5.81
N GLY A 102 6.83 10.64 -4.72
CA GLY A 102 5.92 9.83 -3.92
C GLY A 102 4.51 9.85 -4.49
N ARG A 103 3.76 8.78 -4.24
CA ARG A 103 2.35 8.66 -4.66
C ARG A 103 1.50 8.12 -3.53
N LYS A 104 0.46 8.86 -3.15
CA LYS A 104 -0.55 8.43 -2.18
C LYS A 104 -1.86 8.15 -2.90
N THR A 105 -2.36 6.92 -2.77
CA THR A 105 -3.61 6.45 -3.41
C THR A 105 -4.78 6.36 -2.43
N SER A 106 -4.55 6.57 -1.14
CA SER A 106 -5.57 6.57 -0.09
C SER A 106 -5.19 7.56 1.00
N ARG A 107 -6.17 8.30 1.54
CA ARG A 107 -5.97 9.29 2.62
C ARG A 107 -5.33 8.69 3.87
N ASN A 108 -5.64 7.43 4.18
CA ASN A 108 -5.21 6.77 5.41
C ASN A 108 -3.87 6.04 5.24
N ARG A 109 -3.38 5.87 4.01
CA ARG A 109 -2.11 5.22 3.77
C ARG A 109 -0.98 6.15 4.20
N GLN A 110 -0.09 5.69 5.07
CA GLN A 110 1.11 6.44 5.39
C GLN A 110 2.00 6.55 4.15
N CYS A 111 2.51 7.75 3.87
CA CYS A 111 3.39 7.94 2.73
C CYS A 111 4.68 7.17 2.93
N ASP A 112 5.08 6.46 1.88
CA ASP A 112 6.39 5.84 1.79
C ASP A 112 7.45 6.94 1.94
N GLN A 113 8.17 6.93 3.06
CA GLN A 113 9.22 7.93 3.33
C GLN A 113 10.49 7.63 2.54
N VAL A 114 10.61 6.43 1.99
CA VAL A 114 11.81 5.92 1.34
C VAL A 114 11.56 5.77 -0.15
N CYS A 115 12.53 6.18 -0.98
CA CYS A 115 12.42 6.07 -2.42
C CYS A 115 12.29 4.60 -2.90
N PRO A 116 11.66 4.37 -4.08
CA PRO A 116 11.46 3.02 -4.62
C PRO A 116 12.75 2.21 -4.78
N SER A 117 13.88 2.87 -5.09
CA SER A 117 15.18 2.21 -5.23
C SER A 117 15.68 1.64 -3.90
N CYS A 118 15.59 2.42 -2.82
CA CYS A 118 15.97 1.97 -1.50
C CYS A 118 14.99 0.91 -0.95
N GLN A 119 13.69 1.00 -1.25
CA GLN A 119 12.73 -0.06 -0.87
C GLN A 119 13.01 -1.38 -1.60
N ALA A 120 13.38 -1.30 -2.88
CA ALA A 120 13.81 -2.47 -3.65
C ALA A 120 15.10 -3.07 -3.08
N ALA A 121 16.05 -2.23 -2.64
CA ALA A 121 17.27 -2.68 -1.98
C ALA A 121 16.97 -3.43 -0.68
N ASP A 122 16.09 -2.93 0.19
CA ASP A 122 15.66 -3.66 1.40
C ASP A 122 15.01 -4.99 1.05
N SER A 123 14.16 -5.00 0.03
CA SER A 123 13.45 -6.21 -0.40
C SER A 123 14.45 -7.27 -0.90
N LEU A 124 15.49 -6.85 -1.61
CA LEU A 124 16.59 -7.70 -2.05
C LEU A 124 17.42 -8.20 -0.88
N GLU A 125 17.71 -7.35 0.11
CA GLU A 125 18.47 -7.72 1.30
C GLU A 125 17.68 -8.69 2.19
N ALA A 126 16.40 -8.42 2.46
CA ALA A 126 15.51 -9.32 3.18
C ALA A 126 15.37 -10.67 2.45
N HIS A 127 15.25 -10.64 1.12
CA HIS A 127 15.21 -11.85 0.32
C HIS A 127 16.55 -12.61 0.36
N ARG A 128 17.69 -11.90 0.32
CA ARG A 128 19.02 -12.50 0.46
C ARG A 128 19.22 -13.10 1.84
N ALA A 129 18.79 -12.42 2.89
CA ALA A 129 18.83 -12.93 4.26
C ALA A 129 17.99 -14.20 4.40
N PHE A 130 16.79 -14.22 3.84
CA PHE A 130 15.96 -15.43 3.74
C PHE A 130 16.70 -16.57 3.04
N LEU A 131 17.37 -16.32 1.90
CA LEU A 131 18.13 -17.35 1.17
C LEU A 131 19.37 -17.85 1.90
N LEU A 132 19.99 -17.02 2.76
CA LEU A 132 21.16 -17.41 3.56
C LEU A 132 20.77 -18.26 4.78
N ASP A 133 19.58 -18.05 5.33
CA ASP A 133 19.00 -18.83 6.44
C ASP A 133 18.24 -20.08 5.94
N TRP A 134 17.95 -20.15 4.64
CA TRP A 134 17.21 -21.25 4.04
C TRP A 134 18.07 -22.52 3.95
N GLU A 135 17.76 -23.53 4.78
CA GLU A 135 18.31 -24.88 4.66
C GLU A 135 17.66 -25.61 3.47
N ASP A 136 18.50 -26.01 2.50
CA ASP A 136 18.11 -26.79 1.33
C ASP A 136 17.81 -28.25 1.71
N THR A 137 16.62 -28.51 2.25
CA THR A 137 16.12 -29.88 2.45
C THR A 137 15.61 -30.45 1.12
N ARG A 138 16.54 -30.79 0.21
CA ARG A 138 16.27 -31.66 -0.95
C ARG A 138 15.88 -33.05 -0.48
N HIS A 139 14.65 -33.22 -0.06
CA HIS A 139 14.02 -34.53 0.07
C HIS A 139 12.83 -34.56 -0.87
N LEU A 140 12.96 -35.29 -1.99
CA LEU A 140 11.75 -35.92 -2.51
C LEU A 140 11.17 -36.73 -1.35
N PRO A 141 9.85 -36.71 -1.12
CA PRO A 141 9.24 -37.66 -0.21
C PRO A 141 9.75 -39.05 -0.60
N PRO A 142 10.16 -39.90 0.36
CA PRO A 142 10.82 -41.17 0.09
C PRO A 142 9.99 -42.14 -0.79
N GLU A 143 8.73 -41.82 -1.06
CA GLU A 143 7.76 -42.62 -1.80
C GLU A 143 7.62 -42.28 -3.30
N VAL A 144 8.22 -41.19 -3.80
CA VAL A 144 8.04 -40.76 -5.20
C VAL A 144 9.32 -41.02 -6.01
N ASP A 145 9.26 -41.95 -6.95
CA ASP A 145 10.37 -42.19 -7.89
C ASP A 145 10.48 -41.07 -8.94
N ARG A 146 11.64 -40.99 -9.64
CA ARG A 146 11.88 -39.95 -10.66
C ARG A 146 10.87 -40.01 -11.82
N ALA A 147 10.35 -41.19 -12.13
CA ALA A 147 9.38 -41.39 -13.20
C ALA A 147 8.01 -40.79 -12.83
N GLY A 148 7.55 -41.03 -11.61
CA GLY A 148 6.34 -40.47 -11.03
C GLY A 148 6.41 -38.95 -10.90
N TYR A 149 7.57 -38.41 -10.49
CA TYR A 149 7.77 -36.95 -10.47
C TYR A 149 7.69 -36.32 -11.86
N SER A 150 8.32 -36.92 -12.87
CA SER A 150 8.22 -36.43 -14.26
C SER A 150 6.79 -36.48 -14.79
N ALA A 151 6.05 -37.56 -14.50
CA ALA A 151 4.64 -37.67 -14.89
C ALA A 151 3.77 -36.61 -14.17
N TYR A 152 4.03 -36.36 -12.89
CA TYR A 152 3.38 -35.31 -12.13
C TYR A 152 3.61 -33.91 -12.74
N LEU A 153 4.84 -33.57 -13.11
CA LEU A 153 5.15 -32.28 -13.77
C LEU A 153 4.50 -32.13 -15.16
N GLN A 154 4.02 -33.21 -15.77
CA GLN A 154 3.27 -33.16 -17.02
C GLN A 154 1.75 -33.06 -16.81
N SER A 155 1.27 -33.26 -15.58
CA SER A 155 -0.14 -33.30 -15.23
C SER A 155 -0.85 -31.95 -15.44
N PRO A 156 -2.18 -31.96 -15.67
CA PRO A 156 -2.98 -30.74 -15.71
C PRO A 156 -2.94 -29.95 -14.40
N MET A 157 -2.89 -30.65 -13.26
CA MET A 157 -2.86 -30.04 -11.92
C MET A 157 -1.61 -29.18 -11.75
N TRP A 158 -0.43 -29.74 -12.04
CA TRP A 158 0.82 -28.99 -11.96
C TRP A 158 0.84 -27.80 -12.93
N LYS A 159 0.33 -27.98 -14.15
CA LYS A 159 0.24 -26.89 -15.14
C LYS A 159 -0.62 -25.72 -14.64
N ASP A 160 -1.72 -26.00 -13.94
CA ASP A 160 -2.55 -24.94 -13.35
C ASP A 160 -1.83 -24.24 -12.19
N GLN A 161 -1.22 -25.01 -11.28
CA GLN A 161 -0.46 -24.46 -10.16
C GLN A 161 0.73 -23.61 -10.62
N ARG A 162 1.47 -24.08 -11.63
CA ARG A 162 2.53 -23.31 -12.32
C ARG A 162 2.01 -21.99 -12.87
N LYS A 163 0.85 -21.97 -13.52
CA LYS A 163 0.25 -20.73 -14.04
C LYS A 163 -0.13 -19.77 -12.92
N LYS A 164 -0.68 -20.26 -11.80
CA LYS A 164 -0.99 -19.45 -10.61
C LYS A 164 0.28 -18.81 -10.04
N ALA A 165 1.36 -19.59 -9.89
CA ALA A 165 2.65 -19.09 -9.43
C ALA A 165 3.20 -17.98 -10.34
N LEU A 166 3.19 -18.20 -11.67
CA LEU A 166 3.64 -17.20 -12.66
C LEU A 166 2.81 -15.91 -12.60
N ARG A 167 1.49 -16.00 -12.48
CA ARG A 167 0.61 -14.83 -12.35
C ARG A 167 0.89 -14.06 -11.06
N ARG A 168 1.04 -14.76 -9.92
CA ARG A 168 1.38 -14.14 -8.63
C ARG A 168 2.71 -13.39 -8.71
N ALA A 169 3.71 -13.96 -9.38
CA ALA A 169 5.01 -13.32 -9.58
C ALA A 169 5.01 -12.21 -10.65
N GLY A 170 3.85 -11.88 -11.24
CA GLY A 170 3.76 -10.87 -12.29
C GLY A 170 4.59 -11.22 -13.54
N PHE A 171 4.81 -12.52 -13.79
CA PHE A 171 5.69 -13.03 -14.85
C PHE A 171 7.11 -12.44 -14.77
N ARG A 172 7.67 -12.38 -13.56
CA ARG A 172 9.05 -11.98 -13.29
C ARG A 172 9.77 -13.00 -12.43
N CYS A 173 11.09 -13.06 -12.54
CA CYS A 173 11.90 -13.75 -11.54
C CYS A 173 11.74 -13.06 -10.18
N GLN A 174 11.48 -13.83 -9.13
CA GLN A 174 11.31 -13.32 -7.76
C GLN A 174 12.64 -12.96 -7.08
N VAL A 175 13.78 -13.35 -7.67
CA VAL A 175 15.14 -13.00 -7.19
C VAL A 175 15.66 -11.74 -7.90
N CYS A 176 15.74 -11.75 -9.24
CA CYS A 176 16.39 -10.67 -10.00
C CYS A 176 15.43 -9.79 -10.80
N SER A 177 14.11 -10.01 -10.71
CA SER A 177 13.05 -9.25 -11.42
C SER A 177 13.09 -9.31 -12.95
N ALA A 178 13.97 -10.13 -13.54
CA ALA A 178 14.07 -10.33 -14.99
C ALA A 178 12.77 -10.83 -15.62
N LYS A 179 12.51 -10.37 -16.85
CA LYS A 179 11.30 -10.67 -17.67
C LYS A 179 11.61 -11.30 -19.02
N ASP A 180 12.80 -11.03 -19.51
CA ASP A 180 13.37 -11.41 -20.81
C ASP A 180 13.97 -12.82 -20.79
N GLN A 181 13.93 -13.50 -19.64
CA GLN A 181 14.52 -14.81 -19.42
C GLN A 181 13.45 -15.89 -19.27
N ARG A 182 13.80 -17.13 -19.63
CA ARG A 182 12.93 -18.29 -19.40
C ARG A 182 12.66 -18.44 -17.90
N LEU A 183 11.37 -18.41 -17.54
CA LEU A 183 10.91 -18.59 -16.16
C LEU A 183 10.58 -20.05 -15.85
N GLU A 184 11.07 -20.50 -14.71
CA GLU A 184 10.94 -21.83 -14.13
C GLU A 184 10.29 -21.69 -12.76
N VAL A 185 9.50 -22.70 -12.36
CA VAL A 185 8.85 -22.72 -11.04
C VAL A 185 9.61 -23.73 -10.20
N HIS A 186 10.35 -23.21 -9.23
CA HIS A 186 11.09 -23.93 -8.23
C HIS A 186 10.15 -24.34 -7.08
N HIS A 187 10.37 -25.53 -6.53
CA HIS A 187 9.72 -25.97 -5.30
C HIS A 187 10.64 -25.63 -4.11
N ASN A 188 10.20 -24.74 -3.24
CA ASN A 188 10.90 -24.42 -1.99
C ASN A 188 10.81 -25.56 -0.96
N SER A 189 9.73 -26.34 -1.03
CA SER A 189 9.54 -27.56 -0.25
C SER A 189 8.80 -28.59 -1.11
N TYR A 190 9.12 -29.86 -0.89
CA TYR A 190 8.48 -31.01 -1.53
C TYR A 190 7.52 -31.75 -0.59
N ASP A 191 7.33 -31.28 0.65
CA ASP A 191 6.53 -31.97 1.69
C ASP A 191 5.06 -32.16 1.29
N ARG A 192 4.55 -31.30 0.42
CA ARG A 192 3.17 -31.30 -0.10
C ARG A 192 3.10 -31.55 -1.60
N LEU A 193 4.04 -32.32 -2.15
CA LEU A 193 4.06 -32.62 -3.59
C LEU A 193 2.71 -33.16 -4.09
N GLY A 194 2.13 -32.53 -5.12
CA GLY A 194 0.79 -32.82 -5.64
C GLY A 194 -0.37 -32.06 -4.96
N ARG A 195 -0.09 -31.35 -3.87
CA ARG A 195 -1.04 -30.51 -3.11
C ARG A 195 -0.35 -29.23 -2.62
N GLU A 196 0.51 -28.65 -3.46
CA GLU A 196 1.37 -27.53 -3.10
C GLU A 196 0.54 -26.28 -2.77
N LEU A 197 0.92 -25.62 -1.69
CA LEU A 197 0.50 -24.26 -1.42
C LEU A 197 1.29 -23.29 -2.32
N ILE A 198 0.81 -22.06 -2.46
CA ILE A 198 1.46 -21.11 -3.36
C ILE A 198 2.82 -20.63 -2.80
N GLU A 199 2.99 -20.74 -1.48
CA GLU A 199 4.20 -20.47 -0.71
C GLU A 199 5.28 -21.53 -0.96
N ASP A 200 4.88 -22.74 -1.35
CA ASP A 200 5.80 -23.85 -1.67
C ASP A 200 6.53 -23.62 -2.99
N LEU A 201 6.10 -22.63 -3.78
CA LEU A 201 6.57 -22.39 -5.14
C LEU A 201 7.21 -21.01 -5.29
N CYS A 202 8.35 -20.97 -5.99
CA CYS A 202 9.06 -19.75 -6.33
C CYS A 202 9.30 -19.66 -7.84
N VAL A 203 9.02 -18.52 -8.46
CA VAL A 203 9.26 -18.27 -9.88
C VAL A 203 10.66 -17.68 -10.07
N LEU A 204 11.53 -18.42 -10.76
CA LEU A 204 12.92 -18.04 -11.00
C LEU A 204 13.22 -17.96 -12.49
N CYS A 205 14.11 -17.06 -12.91
CA CYS A 205 14.71 -17.18 -14.25
C CYS A 205 15.72 -18.33 -14.25
N SER A 206 15.97 -18.93 -15.42
CA SER A 206 16.90 -20.06 -15.55
C SER A 206 18.28 -19.84 -14.89
N PRO A 207 18.93 -18.65 -15.00
CA PRO A 207 20.18 -18.38 -14.27
C PRO A 207 20.03 -18.43 -12.74
N CYS A 208 18.98 -17.84 -12.17
CA CYS A 208 18.72 -17.90 -10.73
C CYS A 208 18.34 -19.32 -10.29
N HIS A 209 17.57 -20.03 -11.10
CA HIS A 209 17.17 -21.41 -10.84
C HIS A 209 18.37 -22.35 -10.75
N ARG A 210 19.36 -22.20 -11.65
CA ARG A 210 20.62 -22.95 -11.61
C ARG A 210 21.43 -22.69 -10.34
N LYS A 211 21.56 -21.43 -9.93
CA LYS A 211 22.26 -21.05 -8.69
C LYS A 211 21.64 -21.70 -7.45
N VAL A 212 20.31 -21.76 -7.38
CA VAL A 212 19.60 -22.42 -6.27
C VAL A 212 19.91 -23.92 -6.21
N HIS A 213 20.13 -24.57 -7.35
CA HIS A 213 20.50 -25.99 -7.39
C HIS A 213 22.01 -26.26 -7.31
N ASN A 214 22.85 -25.23 -7.08
CA ASN A 214 24.32 -25.33 -7.15
C ASN A 214 24.81 -25.98 -8.46
N LEU A 215 24.12 -25.68 -9.56
CA LEU A 215 24.53 -26.08 -10.90
C LEU A 215 25.22 -24.87 -11.54
N ASP A 216 26.54 -24.81 -11.46
CA ASP A 216 27.36 -23.81 -12.18
C ASP A 216 27.39 -24.09 -13.70
#